data_AF-A0A0G4IZ00-F1
#
_entry.id   AF-A0A0G4IZ00-F1
#
_cell.length_a   1.000
_cell.length_b   1.000
_cell.length_c   1.000
_cell.angle_alpha   90.00
_cell.angle_beta   90.00
_cell.angle_gamma   90.00
#
_symmetry.space_group_name_H-M   'P 1'
#
loop_
_entity.id
_entity.type
_entity.pdbx_description
1 polymer ?
#
loop_
_entity_poly.entity_id
_entity_poly.type
_entity_poly.pdbx_seq_one_letter_code
_entity_poly.pdbx_strand_id
1 'polypeptide(L)'
;MDEVAETLDFFVFSHKRSSAYTGIVTFVLTTPDQREHCRSVHVLPGGSVRVYPMHHPDTNCVVRMTRDAFLDVYNGHMHPKQAVLGGHLRIDGFRYAELSRFLHSFDFSSSQWRQFYQARDNPSSAALDVMLSSWKSMLIPTAHAQSSSMSLHLSRRVLTQSKIQDAIDRGAVAMPPVGSFSSFDRRRVNLPHTAMAALQIHKSQTAKLARTLSSRALANRAVPLSREHADFMHRML
;
A
#
# COMPACT_ATOMS: atom_id res chain seq x y z
N MET A 1 -6.91 5.66 12.14
CA MET A 1 -6.05 5.54 10.94
C MET A 1 -5.89 4.04 10.69
N ASP A 2 -5.88 3.58 9.44
CA ASP A 2 -5.66 2.16 9.16
C ASP A 2 -4.18 1.84 9.39
N GLU A 3 -3.87 1.08 10.46
CA GLU A 3 -2.51 0.70 10.86
C GLU A 3 -1.74 -0.01 9.73
N VAL A 4 -2.46 -0.72 8.86
CA VAL A 4 -1.87 -1.36 7.67
C VAL A 4 -1.39 -0.31 6.69
N ALA A 5 -2.20 0.72 6.42
CA ALA A 5 -1.81 1.81 5.52
C ALA A 5 -0.60 2.56 6.07
N GLU A 6 -0.56 2.82 7.37
CA GLU A 6 0.60 3.44 8.04
C GLU A 6 1.87 2.60 7.90
N THR A 7 1.78 1.28 8.07
CA THR A 7 2.91 0.37 7.87
C THR A 7 3.40 0.36 6.41
N LEU A 8 2.48 0.47 5.45
CA LEU A 8 2.83 0.55 4.03
C LEU A 8 3.49 1.88 3.68
N ASP A 9 3.03 2.99 4.26
CA ASP A 9 3.69 4.30 4.14
C ASP A 9 5.09 4.27 4.76
N PHE A 10 5.24 3.55 5.88
CA PHE A 10 6.55 3.35 6.49
C PHE A 10 7.52 2.59 5.58
N PHE A 11 7.07 1.62 4.77
CA PHE A 11 7.96 0.98 3.78
C PHE A 11 8.52 1.99 2.78
N VAL A 12 7.71 2.95 2.34
CA VAL A 12 8.17 4.00 1.43
C VAL A 12 9.25 4.86 2.09
N PHE A 13 9.12 5.13 3.39
CA PHE A 13 10.06 5.93 4.17
C PHE A 13 11.35 5.19 4.56
N SER A 14 11.26 3.90 4.87
CA SER A 14 12.33 3.11 5.51
C SER A 14 13.24 2.36 4.54
N HIS A 15 13.05 2.51 3.23
CA HIS A 15 13.85 1.81 2.23
C HIS A 15 15.33 2.24 2.28
N LYS A 16 16.23 1.27 2.38
CA LYS A 16 17.68 1.48 2.41
C LYS A 16 18.17 1.79 1.00
N ARG A 17 18.80 2.95 0.81
CA ARG A 17 19.42 3.32 -0.48
C ARG A 17 20.52 2.37 -0.94
N SER A 18 21.14 1.63 -0.01
CA SER A 18 22.15 0.61 -0.30
C SER A 18 21.58 -0.75 -0.68
N SER A 19 20.26 -0.94 -0.60
CA SER A 19 19.62 -2.19 -0.97
C SER A 19 19.72 -2.43 -2.48
N ALA A 20 20.10 -3.66 -2.86
CA ALA A 20 20.06 -4.14 -4.24
C ALA A 20 18.74 -4.83 -4.61
N TYR A 21 17.79 -4.93 -3.68
CA TYR A 21 16.50 -5.57 -3.95
C TYR A 21 15.69 -4.77 -4.97
N THR A 22 15.12 -5.46 -5.95
CA THR A 22 14.17 -4.90 -6.92
C THR A 22 13.13 -5.95 -7.20
N GLY A 23 11.86 -5.58 -7.12
CA GLY A 23 10.75 -6.51 -7.29
C GLY A 23 9.49 -6.08 -6.57
N ILE A 24 8.45 -6.91 -6.70
CA ILE A 24 7.10 -6.67 -6.23
C ILE A 24 6.69 -7.78 -5.27
N VAL A 25 6.31 -7.40 -4.05
CA VAL A 25 5.74 -8.30 -3.06
C VAL A 25 4.28 -7.92 -2.84
N THR A 26 3.38 -8.87 -3.00
CA THR A 26 1.95 -8.68 -2.76
C THR A 26 1.54 -9.35 -1.46
N PHE A 27 0.99 -8.55 -0.56
CA PHE A 27 0.38 -8.98 0.68
C PHE A 27 -1.12 -9.19 0.48
N VAL A 28 -1.59 -10.38 0.77
CA VAL A 28 -3.01 -10.71 0.85
C VAL A 28 -3.36 -10.83 2.32
N LEU A 29 -4.05 -9.81 2.83
CA LEU A 29 -4.38 -9.69 4.23
C LEU A 29 -5.81 -10.17 4.48
N THR A 30 -5.95 -11.21 5.28
CA THR A 30 -7.28 -11.69 5.71
C THR A 30 -7.72 -10.91 6.94
N THR A 31 -8.86 -10.22 6.85
CA THR A 31 -9.48 -9.53 7.97
C THR A 31 -10.35 -10.49 8.81
N PRO A 32 -10.73 -10.13 10.03
CA PRO A 32 -11.55 -10.99 10.91
C PRO A 32 -12.91 -11.38 10.31
N ASP A 33 -13.43 -10.56 9.38
CA ASP A 33 -14.65 -10.83 8.60
C ASP A 33 -14.41 -11.77 7.40
N GLN A 34 -13.24 -12.41 7.32
CA GLN A 34 -12.81 -13.32 6.25
C GLN A 34 -12.73 -12.68 4.86
N ARG A 35 -12.69 -11.33 4.78
CA ARG A 35 -12.39 -10.65 3.52
C ARG A 35 -10.89 -10.61 3.28
N GLU A 36 -10.50 -10.67 2.02
CA GLU A 36 -9.11 -10.53 1.60
C GLU A 36 -8.87 -9.12 1.05
N HIS A 37 -7.84 -8.45 1.56
CA HIS A 37 -7.35 -7.18 1.06
C HIS A 37 -5.96 -7.34 0.49
N CYS A 38 -5.81 -7.06 -0.81
CA CYS A 38 -4.52 -7.11 -1.47
C CYS A 38 -3.80 -5.76 -1.38
N ARG A 39 -2.50 -5.77 -1.10
CA ARG A 39 -1.62 -4.61 -1.13
C ARG A 39 -0.29 -5.02 -1.76
N SER A 40 0.15 -4.36 -2.81
CA SER A 40 1.42 -4.69 -3.48
C SER A 40 2.45 -3.61 -3.23
N VAL A 41 3.68 -4.01 -2.88
CA VAL A 41 4.80 -3.11 -2.64
C VAL A 41 5.85 -3.38 -3.71
N HIS A 42 6.13 -2.38 -4.53
CA HIS A 42 7.08 -2.44 -5.62
C HIS A 42 8.31 -1.61 -5.25
N VAL A 43 9.45 -2.29 -5.14
CA VAL A 43 10.76 -1.66 -5.05
C VAL A 43 11.34 -1.56 -6.46
N LEU A 44 11.42 -0.34 -6.97
CA LEU A 44 11.88 -0.03 -8.33
C LEU A 44 13.42 -0.03 -8.41
N PRO A 45 13.99 -0.26 -9.61
CA PRO A 45 15.38 0.05 -9.87
C PRO A 45 15.69 1.51 -9.49
N GLY A 46 16.75 1.74 -8.71
CA GLY A 46 17.08 3.07 -8.17
C GLY A 46 16.50 3.35 -6.77
N GLY A 47 15.82 2.38 -6.16
CA GLY A 47 15.47 2.40 -4.73
C GLY A 47 14.25 3.24 -4.38
N SER A 48 13.41 3.57 -5.36
CA SER A 48 12.09 4.14 -5.11
C SER A 48 11.09 3.03 -4.75
N VAL A 49 10.19 3.30 -3.81
CA VAL A 49 9.17 2.33 -3.40
C VAL A 49 7.78 2.87 -3.75
N ARG A 50 6.92 2.01 -4.32
CA ARG A 50 5.52 2.32 -4.64
C ARG A 50 4.60 1.28 -4.03
N VAL A 51 3.48 1.74 -3.49
CA VAL A 51 2.44 0.88 -2.92
C VAL A 51 1.20 0.94 -3.80
N TYR A 52 0.65 -0.23 -4.12
CA TYR A 52 -0.57 -0.38 -4.91
C TYR A 52 -1.69 -0.98 -4.04
N PRO A 53 -2.93 -0.47 -4.15
CA PRO A 53 -4.06 -0.91 -3.32
C PRO A 53 -4.64 -2.27 -3.76
N MET A 54 -4.05 -2.93 -4.74
CA MET A 54 -4.54 -4.17 -5.35
C MET A 54 -3.36 -5.09 -5.71
N HIS A 55 -3.68 -6.33 -6.10
CA HIS A 55 -2.71 -7.30 -6.58
C HIS A 55 -2.03 -6.82 -7.88
N HIS A 56 -0.70 -6.90 -7.93
CA HIS A 56 0.06 -6.56 -9.14
C HIS A 56 0.26 -7.80 -10.03
N PRO A 57 0.05 -7.72 -11.35
CA PRO A 57 0.21 -8.89 -12.24
C PRO A 57 1.63 -9.48 -12.20
N ASP A 58 2.66 -8.63 -12.19
CA ASP A 58 4.08 -9.04 -12.18
C ASP A 58 4.64 -9.30 -10.77
N THR A 59 3.82 -9.80 -9.85
CA THR A 59 4.25 -10.05 -8.47
C THR A 59 5.34 -11.13 -8.42
N ASN A 60 6.46 -10.81 -7.76
CA ASN A 60 7.51 -11.80 -7.50
C ASN A 60 7.14 -12.72 -6.32
N CYS A 61 6.55 -12.18 -5.26
CA CYS A 61 6.22 -12.95 -4.08
C CYS A 61 4.82 -12.60 -3.58
N VAL A 62 3.94 -13.60 -3.42
CA VAL A 62 2.63 -13.43 -2.78
C VAL A 62 2.71 -13.96 -1.36
N VAL A 63 2.35 -13.12 -0.40
CA VAL A 63 2.39 -13.42 1.03
C VAL A 63 0.98 -13.30 1.57
N ARG A 64 0.44 -14.40 2.10
CA ARG A 64 -0.91 -14.50 2.66
C ARG A 64 -0.81 -14.58 4.17
N MET A 65 -1.48 -13.68 4.89
CA MET A 65 -1.51 -13.67 6.35
C MET A 65 -2.74 -12.94 6.87
N THR A 66 -3.08 -13.13 8.15
CA THR A 66 -4.10 -12.31 8.81
C THR A 66 -3.61 -10.87 9.01
N ARG A 67 -4.51 -9.89 9.04
CA ARG A 67 -4.19 -8.49 9.37
C ARG A 67 -3.37 -8.37 10.66
N ASP A 68 -3.74 -9.12 11.70
CA ASP A 68 -3.07 -9.04 13.01
C ASP A 68 -1.64 -9.59 12.93
N ALA A 69 -1.45 -10.76 12.31
CA ALA A 69 -0.12 -11.32 12.08
C ALA A 69 0.79 -10.39 11.24
N PHE A 70 0.23 -9.65 10.28
CA PHE A 70 0.98 -8.62 9.55
C PHE A 70 1.52 -7.55 10.50
N LEU A 71 0.63 -6.97 11.31
CA LEU A 71 1.03 -5.94 12.27
C LEU A 71 2.01 -6.49 13.29
N ASP A 72 1.81 -7.71 13.81
CA ASP A 72 2.73 -8.34 14.75
C ASP A 72 4.12 -8.53 14.16
N VAL A 73 4.22 -8.92 12.88
CA VAL A 73 5.51 -9.12 12.21
C VAL A 73 6.24 -7.80 12.01
N TYR A 74 5.56 -6.79 11.49
CA TYR A 74 6.19 -5.51 11.16
C TYR A 74 6.38 -4.60 12.37
N ASN A 75 5.61 -4.80 13.44
CA ASN A 75 5.84 -4.19 14.74
C ASN A 75 6.86 -4.98 15.59
N GLY A 76 7.51 -6.01 15.05
CA GLY A 76 8.52 -6.77 15.79
C GLY A 76 7.98 -7.53 17.01
N HIS A 77 6.68 -7.82 17.06
CA HIS A 77 6.11 -8.75 18.04
C HIS A 77 6.28 -10.21 17.61
N MET A 78 6.46 -10.47 16.31
CA MET A 78 6.61 -11.80 15.75
C MET A 78 7.72 -11.83 14.69
N HIS A 79 8.61 -12.83 14.77
CA HIS A 79 9.64 -12.97 13.75
C HIS A 79 9.04 -13.55 12.44
N PRO A 80 9.35 -13.03 11.24
CA PRO A 80 8.80 -13.51 9.97
C PRO A 80 8.97 -15.03 9.75
N LYS A 81 10.17 -15.55 10.03
CA LYS A 81 10.44 -17.00 10.02
C LYS A 81 9.56 -17.79 10.98
N GLN A 82 9.31 -17.27 12.19
CA GLN A 82 8.44 -17.91 13.16
C GLN A 82 6.97 -17.84 12.72
N ALA A 83 6.55 -16.74 12.10
CA ALA A 83 5.21 -16.59 11.52
C ALA A 83 4.96 -17.63 10.42
N VAL A 84 5.97 -17.91 9.58
CA VAL A 84 5.92 -18.96 8.56
C VAL A 84 5.80 -20.35 9.20
N LEU A 85 6.71 -20.69 10.12
CA LEU A 85 6.75 -22.01 10.76
C LEU A 85 5.52 -22.27 11.64
N GLY A 86 4.97 -21.22 12.26
CA GLY A 86 3.74 -21.25 13.06
C GLY A 86 2.45 -21.23 12.22
N GLY A 87 2.55 -21.09 10.90
CA GLY A 87 1.39 -21.09 10.00
C GLY A 87 0.57 -19.79 9.99
N HIS A 88 1.06 -18.73 10.63
CA HIS A 88 0.44 -17.39 10.59
C HIS A 88 0.67 -16.65 9.27
N LEU A 89 1.75 -17.02 8.58
CA LEU A 89 2.16 -16.45 7.31
C LEU A 89 2.39 -17.58 6.30
N ARG A 90 1.77 -17.48 5.12
CA ARG A 90 1.93 -18.41 4.00
C ARG A 90 2.54 -17.67 2.82
N ILE A 91 3.48 -18.30 2.13
CA ILE A 91 4.16 -17.74 0.97
C ILE A 91 3.87 -18.63 -0.22
N ASP A 92 3.20 -18.08 -1.23
CA ASP A 92 2.85 -18.84 -2.42
C ASP A 92 4.13 -19.20 -3.19
N GLY A 93 4.22 -20.43 -3.67
CA GLY A 93 5.41 -20.95 -4.37
C GLY A 93 6.66 -21.08 -3.51
N PHE A 94 6.54 -21.08 -2.17
CA PHE A 94 7.65 -21.29 -1.23
C PHE A 94 8.82 -20.29 -1.39
N ARG A 95 8.53 -19.07 -1.86
CA ARG A 95 9.53 -18.02 -2.14
C ARG A 95 10.00 -17.26 -0.90
N TYR A 96 10.31 -17.96 0.20
CA TYR A 96 10.77 -17.32 1.45
C TYR A 96 12.05 -16.50 1.25
N ALA A 97 12.97 -16.96 0.41
CA ALA A 97 14.18 -16.21 0.08
C ALA A 97 13.86 -14.84 -0.57
N GLU A 98 12.79 -14.75 -1.36
CA GLU A 98 12.32 -13.49 -1.93
C GLU A 98 11.82 -12.53 -0.85
N LEU A 99 10.94 -13.04 0.03
CA LEU A 99 10.43 -12.26 1.16
C LEU A 99 11.57 -11.81 2.08
N SER A 100 12.54 -12.68 2.35
CA SER A 100 13.71 -12.34 3.17
C SER A 100 14.48 -11.19 2.54
N ARG A 101 14.84 -11.28 1.25
CA ARG A 101 15.57 -10.20 0.55
C ARG A 101 14.78 -8.89 0.55
N PHE A 102 13.46 -8.96 0.35
CA PHE A 102 12.57 -7.81 0.48
C PHE A 102 12.66 -7.19 1.87
N LEU A 103 12.51 -7.96 2.94
CA LEU A 103 12.58 -7.45 4.32
C LEU A 103 13.95 -6.80 4.64
N HIS A 104 15.04 -7.37 4.13
CA HIS A 104 16.38 -6.81 4.36
C HIS A 104 16.60 -5.45 3.67
N SER A 105 15.78 -5.12 2.66
CA SER A 105 15.83 -3.83 1.96
C SER A 105 15.31 -2.64 2.76
N PHE A 106 14.65 -2.88 3.89
CA PHE A 106 14.09 -1.83 4.75
C PHE A 106 14.83 -1.76 6.10
N ASP A 107 14.75 -0.61 6.73
CA ASP A 107 15.20 -0.37 8.11
C ASP A 107 14.00 -0.29 9.05
N PHE A 108 13.76 -1.37 9.80
CA PHE A 108 12.69 -1.45 10.78
C PHE A 108 13.10 -1.00 12.19
N SER A 109 14.24 -0.31 12.34
CA SER A 109 14.69 0.17 13.64
C SER A 109 13.70 1.16 14.25
N SER A 110 13.62 1.18 15.58
CA SER A 110 12.80 2.16 16.30
C SER A 110 13.26 3.60 16.08
N SER A 111 14.53 3.83 15.74
CA SER A 111 15.03 5.12 15.26
C SER A 111 14.36 5.53 13.96
N GLN A 112 14.24 4.62 12.98
CA GLN A 112 13.60 4.92 11.70
C GLN A 112 12.11 5.20 11.88
N TRP A 113 11.42 4.43 12.73
CA TRP A 113 10.02 4.71 13.10
C TRP A 113 9.85 6.08 13.75
N ARG A 114 10.71 6.46 14.70
CA ARG A 114 10.66 7.81 15.29
C ARG A 114 10.87 8.90 14.25
N GLN A 115 11.81 8.72 13.32
CA GLN A 115 12.03 9.67 12.22
C GLN A 115 10.81 9.77 11.29
N PHE A 116 10.14 8.65 10.99
CA PHE A 116 8.92 8.64 10.20
C PHE A 116 7.82 9.49 10.85
N TYR A 117 7.57 9.30 12.15
CA TYR A 117 6.59 10.09 12.89
C TYR A 117 6.98 11.57 12.96
N GLN A 118 8.24 11.88 13.23
CA GLN A 118 8.74 13.26 13.26
C GLN A 118 8.59 13.98 11.91
N ALA A 119 8.83 13.27 10.80
CA ALA A 119 8.67 13.81 9.45
C ALA A 119 7.20 14.03 9.10
N ARG A 120 6.30 13.16 9.58
CA ARG A 120 4.85 13.27 9.37
C ARG A 120 4.24 14.42 10.16
N ASP A 121 4.67 14.61 11.40
CA ASP A 121 4.16 15.66 12.30
C ASP A 121 4.76 17.04 11.97
N ASN A 122 5.92 17.08 11.29
CA ASN A 122 6.55 18.30 10.78
C ASN A 122 6.58 18.34 9.24
N PRO A 123 5.43 18.37 8.55
CA PRO A 123 5.39 18.47 7.09
C PRO A 123 6.00 19.80 6.60
N SER A 124 6.10 20.78 7.49
CA SER A 124 6.67 22.10 7.22
C SER A 124 8.16 22.08 6.93
N SER A 125 8.98 21.15 7.42
CA SER A 125 10.44 21.22 7.15
C SER A 125 10.78 20.87 5.69
N ALA A 126 10.13 19.84 5.12
CA ALA A 126 10.36 19.46 3.73
C ALA A 126 9.72 20.46 2.76
N ALA A 127 8.52 20.97 3.07
CA ALA A 127 7.87 22.02 2.29
C ALA A 127 8.64 23.35 2.39
N LEU A 128 9.16 23.70 3.57
CA LEU A 128 10.00 24.88 3.75
C LEU A 128 11.35 24.72 3.06
N ASP A 129 11.99 23.55 3.04
CA ASP A 129 13.25 23.36 2.29
C ASP A 129 13.04 23.44 0.78
N VAL A 130 11.92 22.93 0.25
CA VAL A 130 11.54 23.10 -1.16
C VAL A 130 11.22 24.58 -1.45
N MET A 131 10.51 25.27 -0.56
CA MET A 131 10.26 26.71 -0.70
C MET A 131 11.54 27.54 -0.57
N LEU A 132 12.43 27.23 0.38
CA LEU A 132 13.67 27.94 0.65
C LEU A 132 14.69 27.70 -0.46
N SER A 133 14.77 26.49 -1.02
CA SER A 133 15.59 26.22 -2.21
C SER A 133 15.03 26.95 -3.44
N SER A 134 13.70 26.97 -3.63
CA SER A 134 13.07 27.77 -4.69
C SER A 134 13.30 29.28 -4.50
N TRP A 135 13.20 29.80 -3.28
CA TRP A 135 13.49 31.21 -2.96
C TRP A 135 14.96 31.56 -3.12
N LYS A 136 15.88 30.68 -2.68
CA LYS A 136 17.33 30.86 -2.91
C LYS A 136 17.67 30.90 -4.41
N SER A 137 16.99 30.12 -5.24
CA SER A 137 17.17 30.20 -6.71
C SER A 137 16.60 31.48 -7.33
N MET A 138 15.62 32.13 -6.71
CA MET A 138 15.11 33.44 -7.14
C MET A 138 15.97 34.61 -6.65
N LEU A 139 16.67 34.46 -5.52
CA LEU A 139 17.47 35.52 -4.89
C LEU A 139 18.95 35.54 -5.29
N ILE A 140 19.38 34.66 -6.20
CA ILE A 140 20.67 34.81 -6.89
C ILE A 140 20.36 35.44 -8.25
N PRO A 141 20.42 36.78 -8.40
CA PRO A 141 20.49 37.37 -9.73
C PRO A 141 21.67 36.72 -10.44
N THR A 142 21.40 36.09 -11.58
CA THR A 142 22.38 35.68 -12.58
C THR A 142 23.21 36.90 -13.01
N ALA A 143 24.21 37.23 -12.20
CA ALA A 143 25.26 38.20 -12.51
C ALA A 143 26.29 37.55 -13.44
N HIS A 144 25.83 37.06 -14.58
CA HIS A 144 26.70 36.65 -15.68
C HIS A 144 26.08 37.07 -17.01
N ALA A 145 26.07 38.39 -17.21
CA ALA A 145 25.97 38.99 -18.53
C ALA A 145 27.10 40.02 -18.64
N GLN A 146 28.32 39.52 -18.85
CA GLN A 146 29.37 40.36 -19.41
C GLN A 146 29.01 40.66 -20.86
N SER A 147 28.59 41.91 -21.07
CA SER A 147 28.90 42.80 -22.19
C SER A 147 29.55 42.19 -23.45
N SER A 148 28.86 42.32 -24.60
CA SER A 148 29.38 42.66 -25.95
C SER A 148 28.20 42.54 -26.96
N SER A 149 27.40 43.58 -27.17
CA SER A 149 27.51 44.62 -28.23
C SER A 149 27.18 44.15 -29.67
N MET A 150 26.16 44.83 -30.23
CA MET A 150 25.82 45.08 -31.64
C MET A 150 25.32 43.94 -32.55
N SER A 151 24.03 43.99 -32.95
CA SER A 151 23.61 44.75 -34.14
C SER A 151 22.10 44.59 -34.39
N LEU A 152 21.43 45.71 -34.65
CA LEU A 152 20.02 45.82 -35.00
C LEU A 152 19.81 45.43 -36.47
N HIS A 153 18.81 44.60 -36.76
CA HIS A 153 18.06 44.72 -38.00
C HIS A 153 16.57 44.40 -37.79
N LEU A 154 15.78 45.47 -37.79
CA LEU A 154 14.33 45.44 -37.94
C LEU A 154 13.96 44.82 -39.30
N SER A 155 12.94 43.97 -39.33
CA SER A 155 12.05 43.85 -40.49
C SER A 155 10.63 43.50 -40.07
N ARG A 156 9.76 44.50 -40.30
CA ARG A 156 8.30 44.45 -40.37
C ARG A 156 7.81 43.36 -41.32
N ARG A 157 6.68 42.72 -40.98
CA ARG A 157 5.55 42.40 -41.89
C ARG A 157 4.37 41.93 -41.03
N VAL A 158 3.35 42.77 -40.85
CA VAL A 158 2.13 42.95 -41.68
C VAL A 158 1.09 41.87 -41.39
N LEU A 159 0.02 42.33 -40.73
CA LEU A 159 -1.27 41.67 -40.52
C LEU A 159 -1.96 41.35 -41.85
N THR A 160 -2.56 40.15 -41.95
CA THR A 160 -3.80 39.99 -42.72
C THR A 160 -4.77 39.08 -41.98
N GLN A 161 -5.91 39.69 -41.69
CA GLN A 161 -7.16 39.18 -41.16
C GLN A 161 -7.90 38.48 -42.30
N SER A 162 -8.40 37.25 -42.11
CA SER A 162 -9.41 36.66 -42.99
C SER A 162 -10.61 36.16 -42.17
N LYS A 163 -11.78 36.48 -42.71
CA LYS A 163 -13.13 36.44 -42.17
C LYS A 163 -13.91 35.31 -42.86
N ILE A 164 -15.06 34.94 -42.28
CA ILE A 164 -16.25 34.28 -42.89
C ILE A 164 -16.12 32.74 -42.98
N GLN A 165 -16.89 31.89 -42.26
CA GLN A 165 -18.35 31.74 -42.02
C GLN A 165 -19.02 30.79 -43.05
N ASP A 166 -19.89 29.92 -42.51
CA ASP A 166 -20.89 29.02 -43.13
C ASP A 166 -20.53 27.55 -43.40
N ALA A 167 -21.18 26.65 -42.65
CA ALA A 167 -22.23 25.77 -43.19
C ALA A 167 -23.01 25.10 -42.04
N ILE A 168 -24.25 25.56 -41.86
CA ILE A 168 -25.35 24.91 -41.14
C ILE A 168 -26.05 23.94 -42.12
N ASP A 169 -26.76 22.95 -41.56
CA ASP A 169 -27.79 22.09 -42.18
C ASP A 169 -27.39 20.77 -42.86
N ARG A 170 -27.60 19.69 -42.11
CA ARG A 170 -28.51 18.56 -42.38
C ARG A 170 -28.51 17.68 -41.13
N GLY A 171 -29.56 17.51 -40.35
CA GLY A 171 -30.94 17.25 -40.76
C GLY A 171 -31.28 15.79 -40.41
N ALA A 172 -31.79 15.61 -39.18
CA ALA A 172 -32.75 14.58 -38.73
C ALA A 172 -32.46 13.06 -38.90
N VAL A 173 -32.85 12.28 -37.89
CA VAL A 173 -33.91 11.24 -37.93
C VAL A 173 -33.63 10.06 -36.96
N ALA A 174 -34.64 9.78 -36.12
CA ALA A 174 -35.07 8.49 -35.55
C ALA A 174 -34.30 7.75 -34.42
N MET A 175 -34.86 7.87 -33.20
CA MET A 175 -35.29 6.75 -32.33
C MET A 175 -36.41 5.90 -33.01
N PRO A 176 -36.94 4.75 -32.49
CA PRO A 176 -36.66 3.88 -31.31
C PRO A 176 -36.64 2.36 -31.75
N PRO A 177 -37.04 1.30 -31.00
CA PRO A 177 -37.39 1.12 -29.57
C PRO A 177 -36.83 -0.14 -28.83
N VAL A 178 -36.96 -0.10 -27.50
CA VAL A 178 -37.44 -1.11 -26.53
C VAL A 178 -37.21 -2.61 -26.81
N GLY A 179 -36.55 -3.28 -25.86
CA GLY A 179 -36.61 -4.74 -25.66
C GLY A 179 -36.60 -5.10 -24.18
N SER A 180 -37.79 -5.38 -23.64
CA SER A 180 -38.02 -6.00 -22.33
C SER A 180 -37.36 -7.38 -22.23
N PHE A 181 -36.61 -7.64 -21.17
CA PHE A 181 -36.25 -9.00 -20.78
C PHE A 181 -37.04 -9.45 -19.56
N SER A 182 -37.62 -10.63 -19.73
CA SER A 182 -38.60 -11.30 -18.91
C SER A 182 -38.01 -11.98 -17.67
N SER A 183 -38.89 -12.06 -16.67
CA SER A 183 -39.00 -13.02 -15.56
C SER A 183 -37.96 -14.15 -15.50
N PHE A 184 -37.15 -14.15 -14.44
CA PHE A 184 -36.54 -15.37 -13.93
C PHE A 184 -37.50 -16.11 -13.00
N ASP A 185 -37.76 -17.34 -13.39
CA ASP A 185 -38.67 -18.34 -12.83
C ASP A 185 -38.10 -18.88 -11.50
N ARG A 186 -38.84 -18.70 -10.39
CA ARG A 186 -38.51 -19.30 -9.07
C ARG A 186 -38.96 -20.76 -9.07
N ARG A 187 -38.08 -21.66 -9.52
CA ARG A 187 -38.25 -23.09 -9.22
C ARG A 187 -37.87 -23.39 -7.77
N ARG A 188 -38.87 -23.82 -7.02
CA ARG A 188 -38.74 -24.48 -5.71
C ARG A 188 -37.83 -25.70 -5.84
N VAL A 189 -36.76 -25.73 -5.06
CA VAL A 189 -36.00 -26.95 -4.79
C VAL A 189 -36.53 -27.53 -3.47
N ASN A 190 -37.15 -28.70 -3.55
CA ASN A 190 -37.49 -29.52 -2.39
C ASN A 190 -36.19 -30.06 -1.77
N LEU A 191 -35.93 -29.72 -0.50
CA LEU A 191 -34.90 -30.39 0.30
C LEU A 191 -35.47 -31.70 0.88
N PRO A 192 -34.76 -32.84 0.74
CA PRO A 192 -35.12 -34.06 1.46
C PRO A 192 -34.68 -34.01 2.94
N HIS A 193 -35.58 -34.45 3.81
CA HIS A 193 -35.39 -34.69 5.24
C HIS A 193 -34.21 -35.67 5.50
N THR A 194 -33.00 -35.15 5.69
CA THR A 194 -31.92 -35.92 6.33
C THR A 194 -30.98 -35.02 7.14
N ALA A 195 -31.54 -34.10 7.91
CA ALA A 195 -30.79 -33.25 8.83
C ALA A 195 -31.47 -33.29 10.20
N MET A 196 -31.16 -34.30 11.02
CA MET A 196 -31.45 -34.34 12.48
C MET A 196 -30.70 -35.48 13.19
N ALA A 197 -29.47 -35.80 12.76
CA ALA A 197 -28.61 -36.78 13.48
C ALA A 197 -27.15 -36.34 13.68
N ALA A 198 -26.70 -35.22 13.09
CA ALA A 198 -25.30 -34.77 13.18
C ALA A 198 -25.06 -33.60 14.16
N LEU A 199 -26.03 -33.27 15.03
CA LEU A 199 -26.00 -32.07 15.88
C LEU A 199 -25.86 -32.33 17.40
N GLN A 200 -25.44 -33.53 17.80
CA GLN A 200 -25.20 -33.86 19.22
C GLN A 200 -23.74 -34.19 19.59
N ILE A 201 -22.83 -34.33 18.63
CA ILE A 201 -21.41 -34.65 18.94
C ILE A 201 -20.54 -33.38 19.08
N HIS A 202 -21.02 -32.21 18.64
CA HIS A 202 -20.18 -30.98 18.58
C HIS A 202 -20.23 -30.07 19.82
N LYS A 203 -21.02 -30.39 20.86
CA LYS A 203 -21.22 -29.52 22.04
C LYS A 203 -20.31 -29.81 23.23
N SER A 204 -19.48 -30.86 23.20
CA SER A 204 -18.60 -31.21 24.33
C SER A 204 -17.14 -30.74 24.20
N GLN A 205 -16.71 -30.26 23.03
CA GLN A 205 -15.33 -29.76 22.83
C GLN A 205 -15.16 -28.25 22.99
N THR A 206 -16.23 -27.46 22.91
CA THR A 206 -16.16 -25.99 22.97
C THR A 206 -16.05 -25.42 24.39
N ALA A 207 -16.29 -26.20 25.44
CA ALA A 207 -16.19 -25.72 26.82
C ALA A 207 -14.75 -25.69 27.39
N LYS A 208 -13.79 -26.40 26.77
CA LYS A 208 -12.39 -26.44 27.24
C LYS A 208 -11.50 -25.34 26.65
N LEU A 209 -11.86 -24.75 25.51
CA LEU A 209 -11.09 -23.66 24.88
C LEU A 209 -11.45 -22.26 25.40
N ALA A 210 -12.63 -22.08 26.00
CA ALA A 210 -13.05 -20.78 26.53
C ALA A 210 -12.29 -20.34 27.78
N ARG A 211 -11.76 -21.27 28.59
CA ARG A 211 -11.02 -20.92 29.83
C ARG A 211 -9.56 -20.54 29.61
N THR A 212 -8.95 -20.91 28.48
CA THR A 212 -7.55 -20.56 28.15
C THR A 212 -7.41 -19.19 27.48
N LEU A 213 -8.50 -18.57 27.03
CA LEU A 213 -8.47 -17.25 26.38
C LEU A 213 -8.71 -16.10 27.38
N SER A 214 -9.43 -16.32 28.48
CA SER A 214 -9.65 -15.28 29.49
C SER A 214 -8.42 -14.97 30.35
N SER A 215 -7.43 -15.85 30.44
CA SER A 215 -6.19 -15.59 31.18
C SER A 215 -5.18 -14.70 30.43
N ARG A 216 -5.31 -14.55 29.10
CA ARG A 216 -4.46 -13.66 28.29
C ARG A 216 -5.00 -12.22 28.19
N ALA A 217 -6.29 -12.02 28.40
CA ALA A 217 -6.92 -10.70 28.25
C ALA A 217 -6.59 -9.70 29.38
N LEU A 218 -6.07 -10.16 30.52
CA LEU A 218 -5.75 -9.30 31.68
C LEU A 218 -4.26 -8.94 31.81
N ALA A 219 -3.39 -9.45 30.92
CA ALA A 219 -1.95 -9.17 30.95
C ALA A 219 -1.52 -8.01 30.02
N ASN A 220 -2.37 -7.58 29.08
CA ASN A 220 -2.06 -6.47 28.17
C ASN A 220 -2.41 -5.12 28.81
N ARG A 221 -1.69 -4.79 29.88
CA ARG A 221 -1.61 -3.41 30.37
C ARG A 221 -0.49 -2.73 29.58
N ALA A 222 -0.84 -1.65 28.89
CA ALA A 222 0.03 -0.88 28.00
C ALA A 222 1.43 -0.64 28.59
N VAL A 223 2.43 -1.37 28.10
CA VAL A 223 3.84 -1.08 28.28
C VAL A 223 4.24 -0.11 27.18
N PRO A 224 4.92 1.01 27.49
CA PRO A 224 5.33 1.97 26.47
C PRO A 224 6.28 1.30 25.46
N LEU A 225 5.82 1.22 24.21
CA LEU A 225 6.40 0.58 23.01
C LEU A 225 7.81 1.08 22.58
N SER A 226 8.52 1.84 23.41
CA SER A 226 9.63 2.66 22.93
C SER A 226 11.02 2.00 23.00
N ARG A 227 11.25 1.04 23.89
CA ARG A 227 12.62 0.56 24.17
C ARG A 227 12.90 -0.89 23.77
N GLU A 228 11.97 -1.82 24.00
CA GLU A 228 12.19 -3.26 23.69
C GLU A 228 11.99 -3.60 22.21
N HIS A 229 11.22 -2.79 21.48
CA HIS A 229 10.97 -2.94 20.05
C HIS A 229 12.24 -2.80 19.19
N ALA A 230 13.22 -2.01 19.66
CA ALA A 230 14.46 -1.70 18.93
C ALA A 230 15.44 -2.88 18.90
N ASP A 231 15.65 -3.50 20.07
CA ASP A 231 16.61 -4.58 20.24
C ASP A 231 16.13 -5.90 19.60
N PHE A 232 14.81 -6.08 19.50
CA PHE A 232 14.24 -7.26 18.84
C PHE A 232 14.48 -7.24 17.33
N MET A 233 14.22 -6.13 16.64
CA MET A 233 14.41 -6.03 15.19
C MET A 233 15.90 -6.11 14.79
N HIS A 234 16.82 -5.63 15.64
CA HIS A 234 18.25 -5.79 15.44
C HIS A 234 18.75 -7.24 15.52
N ARG A 235 18.00 -8.12 16.22
CA ARG A 235 18.27 -9.56 16.33
C ARG A 235 17.54 -10.39 15.26
N MET A 236 16.74 -9.76 14.40
CA MET A 236 16.05 -10.40 13.28
C MET A 236 16.87 -10.42 11.98
N LEU A 237 18.03 -9.75 11.96
CA LEU A 237 19.04 -9.78 10.90
C LEU A 237 20.20 -10.69 11.34
#